data_AF-A0A223NWU6-F1
#
_entry.id   AF-A0A223NWU6-F1
#
_cell.length_a   1.000
_cell.length_b   1.000
_cell.length_c   1.000
_cell.angle_alpha   90.00
_cell.angle_beta   90.00
_cell.angle_gamma   90.00
#
_symmetry.space_group_name_H-M   'P 1'
#
loop_
_entity.id
_entity.type
_entity.pdbx_description
1 polymer ?
#
loop_
_entity_poly.entity_id
_entity_poly.type
_entity_poly.pdbx_seq_one_letter_code
_entity_poly.pdbx_strand_id
1 'polypeptide(L)'
;MQSNFSLLFQLKKPKNYESGPIPIYARITVNGYRSKLSANCEVDPLEWNIAAGRMKETKENVKSPNTYLDQFRANMYAAQQALNQKEEKLTTQRLKDTYLGKEQKARFMLEIFKERNRQVNALIGNEFSAGTATRYETSLKHTQNFIMCKYRVADDWLNFC
;
A
#
# COMPACT_ATOMS: atom_id res chain seq x y z
N MET A 1 -23.11 0.56 -2.87
CA MET A 1 -22.59 1.55 -1.91
C MET A 1 -21.55 2.43 -2.61
N GLN A 2 -21.80 3.73 -2.75
CA GLN A 2 -20.76 4.66 -3.24
C GLN A 2 -19.65 4.75 -2.19
N SER A 3 -18.51 4.14 -2.48
CA SER A 3 -17.34 4.26 -1.62
C SER A 3 -16.72 5.65 -1.84
N ASN A 4 -16.41 6.37 -0.76
CA ASN A 4 -15.83 7.72 -0.82
C ASN A 4 -14.35 7.64 -1.26
N PHE A 5 -14.12 7.50 -2.57
CA PHE A 5 -12.81 7.54 -3.21
C PHE A 5 -12.54 8.93 -3.79
N SER A 6 -11.35 9.49 -3.52
CA SER A 6 -10.86 10.69 -4.19
C SER A 6 -9.37 10.61 -4.49
N LEU A 7 -8.98 11.23 -5.60
CA LEU A 7 -7.61 11.28 -6.11
C LEU A 7 -7.20 12.73 -6.39
N LEU A 8 -6.15 13.19 -5.72
CA LEU A 8 -5.58 14.53 -5.89
C LEU A 8 -4.10 14.43 -6.21
N PHE A 9 -3.59 15.24 -7.14
CA PHE A 9 -2.16 15.33 -7.40
C PHE A 9 -1.56 16.51 -6.65
N GLN A 10 -0.40 16.30 -6.03
CA GLN A 10 0.28 17.29 -5.20
C GLN A 10 1.78 17.20 -5.42
N LEU A 11 2.44 18.34 -5.47
CA LEU A 11 3.91 18.38 -5.44
C LEU A 11 4.42 18.05 -4.04
N LYS A 12 5.48 17.26 -3.96
CA LYS A 12 6.19 17.01 -2.72
C LYS A 12 7.59 17.61 -2.83
N LYS A 13 7.77 18.79 -2.23
CA LYS A 13 9.10 19.42 -2.17
C LYS A 13 10.07 18.55 -1.35
N PRO A 14 11.25 18.19 -1.89
CA PRO A 14 12.34 17.62 -1.11
C PRO A 14 12.75 18.54 0.06
N LYS A 15 13.32 17.98 1.14
CA LYS A 15 13.73 18.77 2.32
C LYS A 15 14.79 19.83 2.00
N ASN A 16 15.66 19.58 1.01
CA ASN A 16 16.75 20.47 0.59
C ASN A 16 16.55 20.93 -0.85
N TYR A 17 15.31 21.27 -1.22
CA TYR A 17 15.02 21.73 -2.58
C TYR A 17 15.49 23.18 -2.76
N GLU A 18 16.44 23.38 -3.67
CA GLU A 18 16.95 24.72 -4.04
C GLU A 18 16.43 25.14 -5.42
N SER A 19 16.47 24.24 -6.41
CA SER A 19 15.95 24.46 -7.76
C SER A 19 15.72 23.12 -8.49
N GLY A 20 14.99 23.16 -9.61
CA GLY A 20 14.78 22.01 -10.49
C GLY A 20 13.35 21.44 -10.49
N PRO A 21 13.13 20.33 -11.20
CA PRO A 21 11.81 19.70 -11.26
C PRO A 21 11.44 19.06 -9.91
N ILE A 22 10.15 19.08 -9.55
CA ILE A 22 9.62 18.51 -8.31
C ILE A 22 8.72 17.31 -8.62
N PRO A 23 8.86 16.19 -7.88
CA PRO A 23 8.02 15.02 -8.09
C PRO A 23 6.56 15.26 -7.70
N ILE A 24 5.67 14.75 -8.56
CA ILE A 24 4.22 14.72 -8.37
C ILE A 24 3.85 13.44 -7.60
N TYR A 25 3.04 13.61 -6.56
CA TYR A 25 2.45 12.51 -5.80
C TYR A 25 0.93 12.52 -5.94
N ALA A 26 0.38 11.33 -6.15
CA ALA A 26 -1.04 11.10 -6.10
C ALA A 26 -1.47 10.79 -4.66
N ARG A 27 -2.31 11.65 -4.09
CA ARG A 27 -2.98 11.45 -2.81
C ARG A 27 -4.29 10.72 -3.05
N ILE A 28 -4.35 9.50 -2.54
CA ILE A 28 -5.51 8.61 -2.58
C ILE A 28 -6.23 8.73 -1.24
N THR A 29 -7.52 9.02 -1.27
CA THR A 29 -8.39 8.98 -0.09
C THR A 29 -9.49 7.95 -0.31
N VAL A 30 -9.67 7.03 0.64
CA VAL A 30 -10.76 6.05 0.63
C VAL A 30 -11.37 6.02 2.03
N ASN A 31 -12.66 6.35 2.14
CA ASN A 31 -13.40 6.33 3.41
C ASN A 31 -12.69 7.09 4.55
N GLY A 32 -12.14 8.28 4.23
CA GLY A 32 -11.39 9.12 5.17
C GLY A 32 -9.91 8.74 5.37
N TYR A 33 -9.51 7.52 5.03
CA TYR A 33 -8.11 7.08 5.11
C TYR A 33 -7.32 7.60 3.91
N ARG A 34 -6.13 8.12 4.16
CA ARG A 34 -5.28 8.79 3.16
C ARG A 34 -4.01 8.00 2.93
N SER A 35 -3.58 7.95 1.68
CA SER A 35 -2.31 7.37 1.30
C SER A 35 -1.71 8.08 0.10
N LYS A 36 -0.39 8.01 -0.07
CA LYS A 36 0.32 8.65 -1.18
C LYS A 36 0.96 7.61 -2.10
N LEU A 37 0.98 7.88 -3.39
CA LEU A 37 1.71 7.12 -4.40
C LEU A 37 2.51 8.09 -5.28
N SER A 38 3.73 7.72 -5.66
CA SER A 38 4.49 8.48 -6.65
C SER A 38 3.76 8.42 -7.98
N ALA A 39 3.61 9.55 -8.68
CA ALA A 39 3.16 9.53 -10.06
C ALA A 39 4.31 9.19 -11.02
N ASN A 40 5.57 9.10 -10.56
CA ASN A 40 6.77 8.93 -11.40
C ASN A 40 6.86 10.00 -12.51
N CYS A 41 6.42 11.20 -12.17
CA CYS A 41 6.47 12.37 -13.04
C CYS A 41 6.96 13.54 -12.20
N GLU A 42 7.80 14.38 -12.79
CA GLU A 42 8.32 15.59 -12.17
C GLU A 42 7.94 16.80 -13.02
N VAL A 43 7.87 17.97 -12.39
CA VAL A 43 7.41 19.19 -13.06
C VAL A 43 8.07 20.43 -12.48
N ASP A 44 8.28 21.44 -13.30
CA ASP A 44 8.62 22.77 -12.82
C ASP A 44 7.48 23.31 -11.93
N PRO A 45 7.75 23.69 -10.67
CA PRO A 45 6.76 24.27 -9.78
C PRO A 45 6.04 25.51 -10.35
N LEU A 46 6.69 26.27 -11.23
CA LEU A 46 6.12 27.46 -11.87
C LEU A 46 5.04 27.10 -12.89
N GLU A 47 5.18 25.94 -13.55
CA GLU A 47 4.23 25.41 -14.53
C GLU A 47 3.09 24.63 -13.86
N TRP A 48 3.15 24.40 -12.55
CA TRP A 48 2.11 23.69 -11.80
C TRP A 48 0.99 24.61 -11.31
N ASN A 49 -0.25 24.22 -11.56
CA ASN A 49 -1.43 24.81 -10.94
C ASN A 49 -1.82 24.01 -9.70
N ILE A 50 -1.56 24.57 -8.51
CA ILE A 50 -1.85 23.93 -7.22
C ILE A 50 -3.34 23.66 -7.02
N ALA A 51 -4.21 24.60 -7.41
CA ALA A 51 -5.66 24.48 -7.23
C ALA A 51 -6.25 23.40 -8.16
N ALA A 52 -5.79 23.35 -9.40
CA ALA A 52 -6.22 22.32 -10.35
C ALA A 52 -5.56 20.96 -10.08
N GLY A 53 -4.40 20.94 -9.42
CA GLY A 53 -3.58 19.74 -9.24
C GLY A 53 -3.05 19.20 -10.57
N ARG A 54 -2.69 20.09 -11.50
CA ARG A 54 -2.26 19.80 -12.87
C ARG A 54 -1.33 20.87 -13.39
N MET A 55 -0.68 20.64 -14.52
CA MET A 55 0.06 21.71 -15.20
C MET A 55 -0.85 22.78 -15.80
N LYS A 56 -0.37 24.02 -15.79
CA LYS A 56 -0.99 25.17 -16.46
C LYS A 56 -1.08 24.90 -17.95
N GLU A 57 -2.19 25.27 -18.57
CA GLU A 57 -2.37 25.09 -20.00
C GLU A 57 -1.72 26.25 -20.79
N THR A 58 -0.49 26.08 -21.25
CA THR A 58 0.20 26.94 -22.24
C THR A 58 0.12 26.35 -23.66
N LYS A 59 0.04 27.21 -24.68
CA LYS A 59 -0.25 26.82 -26.08
C LYS A 59 0.69 25.76 -26.69
N GLU A 60 1.89 25.55 -26.16
CA GLU A 60 2.92 24.72 -26.81
C GLU A 60 3.33 23.43 -26.06
N ASN A 61 3.08 23.27 -24.75
CA ASN A 61 3.82 22.23 -23.97
C ASN A 61 3.03 21.34 -22.99
N VAL A 62 1.70 21.31 -23.09
CA VAL A 62 0.85 20.80 -21.98
C VAL A 62 0.45 19.34 -22.14
N LYS A 63 0.48 18.81 -23.37
CA LYS A 63 -0.15 17.52 -23.66
C LYS A 63 0.56 16.37 -22.95
N SER A 64 1.90 16.32 -22.93
CA SER A 64 2.62 15.15 -22.42
C SER A 64 2.31 14.83 -20.94
N PRO A 65 2.51 15.74 -19.97
CA PRO A 65 2.39 15.33 -18.57
C PRO A 65 0.96 15.40 -18.04
N ASN A 66 0.11 16.30 -18.56
CA ASN A 66 -1.31 16.26 -18.20
C ASN A 66 -1.96 14.99 -18.74
N THR A 67 -1.68 14.55 -19.98
CA THR A 67 -2.17 13.26 -20.50
C THR A 67 -1.69 12.09 -19.65
N TYR A 68 -0.43 12.13 -19.18
CA TYR A 68 0.06 11.11 -18.26
C TYR A 68 -0.72 11.06 -16.94
N LEU A 69 -1.01 12.23 -16.34
CA LEU A 69 -1.83 12.31 -15.12
C LEU A 69 -3.29 11.85 -15.36
N ASP A 70 -3.84 12.09 -16.56
CA ASP A 70 -5.14 11.55 -16.94
C ASP A 70 -5.12 10.03 -17.03
N GLN A 71 -4.09 9.46 -17.67
CA GLN A 71 -3.94 8.01 -17.76
C GLN A 71 -3.77 7.40 -16.37
N PHE A 72 -2.96 8.02 -15.51
CA PHE A 72 -2.81 7.60 -14.11
C PHE A 72 -4.16 7.58 -13.40
N ARG A 73 -4.94 8.65 -13.55
CA ARG A 73 -6.28 8.77 -12.97
C ARG A 73 -7.20 7.67 -13.51
N ALA A 74 -7.26 7.49 -14.83
CA ALA A 74 -8.08 6.46 -15.47
C ALA A 74 -7.74 5.06 -14.94
N ASN A 75 -6.45 4.72 -14.83
CA ASN A 75 -6.00 3.43 -14.30
C ASN A 75 -6.40 3.23 -12.83
N MET A 76 -6.35 4.28 -12.01
CA MET A 76 -6.81 4.22 -10.61
C MET A 76 -8.32 3.97 -10.51
N TYR A 77 -9.12 4.64 -11.34
CA TYR A 77 -10.57 4.39 -11.40
C TYR A 77 -10.87 2.97 -11.91
N ALA A 78 -10.13 2.48 -12.90
CA ALA A 78 -10.26 1.10 -13.37
C ALA A 78 -9.92 0.08 -12.25
N ALA A 79 -8.86 0.31 -11.47
CA ALA A 79 -8.51 -0.52 -10.32
C ALA A 79 -9.61 -0.52 -9.24
N GLN A 80 -10.22 0.65 -8.97
CA GLN A 80 -11.35 0.77 -8.06
C GLN A 80 -12.59 0.02 -8.57
N GLN A 81 -12.88 0.12 -9.86
CA GLN A 81 -13.97 -0.61 -10.50
C GLN A 81 -13.75 -2.12 -10.43
N ALA A 82 -12.53 -2.60 -10.71
CA ALA A 82 -12.19 -4.01 -10.61
C ALA A 82 -12.38 -4.56 -9.19
N LEU A 83 -12.01 -3.80 -8.16
CA LEU A 83 -12.27 -4.18 -6.76
C LEU A 83 -13.76 -4.25 -6.44
N ASN A 84 -14.56 -3.29 -6.92
CA ASN A 84 -16.00 -3.31 -6.72
C ASN A 84 -16.68 -4.50 -7.42
N GLN A 85 -16.23 -4.84 -8.64
CA GLN A 85 -16.76 -5.98 -9.41
C GLN A 85 -16.48 -7.33 -8.72
N LYS A 86 -15.35 -7.43 -8.00
CA LYS A 86 -15.00 -8.61 -7.19
C LYS A 86 -15.67 -8.62 -5.80
N GLU A 87 -16.52 -7.64 -5.50
CA GLU A 87 -17.11 -7.42 -4.18
C GLU A 87 -16.07 -7.32 -3.05
N GLU A 88 -14.84 -6.90 -3.39
CA GLU A 88 -13.75 -6.79 -2.45
C GLU A 88 -13.82 -5.48 -1.67
N LYS A 89 -13.32 -5.50 -0.42
CA LYS A 89 -13.26 -4.32 0.43
C LYS A 89 -12.35 -3.25 -0.18
N LEU A 90 -12.91 -2.11 -0.57
CA LEU A 90 -12.13 -0.96 -1.04
C LEU A 90 -11.35 -0.34 0.13
N THR A 91 -10.02 -0.45 0.08
CA THR A 91 -9.09 0.23 1.00
C THR A 91 -8.01 0.94 0.20
N THR A 92 -7.36 1.94 0.80
CA THR A 92 -6.24 2.64 0.13
C THR A 92 -5.10 1.69 -0.24
N GLN A 93 -4.84 0.68 0.57
CA GLN A 93 -3.79 -0.31 0.32
C GLN A 93 -4.17 -1.24 -0.84
N ARG A 94 -5.37 -1.84 -0.80
CA ARG A 94 -5.82 -2.72 -1.90
C ARG A 94 -5.88 -1.98 -3.22
N LEU A 95 -6.38 -0.75 -3.24
CA LEU A 95 -6.44 0.04 -4.47
C LEU A 95 -5.05 0.25 -5.08
N LYS A 96 -4.04 0.55 -4.26
CA LYS A 96 -2.66 0.66 -4.74
C LYS A 96 -2.12 -0.67 -5.23
N ASP A 97 -2.36 -1.76 -4.51
CA ASP A 97 -1.83 -3.07 -4.87
C ASP A 97 -2.43 -3.54 -6.19
N THR A 98 -3.75 -3.37 -6.38
CA THR A 98 -4.44 -3.62 -7.65
C THR A 98 -3.86 -2.76 -8.77
N TYR A 99 -3.65 -1.45 -8.54
CA TYR A 99 -3.03 -0.56 -9.54
C TYR A 99 -1.60 -0.96 -9.91
N LEU A 100 -0.80 -1.39 -8.92
CA LEU A 100 0.59 -1.81 -9.13
C LEU A 100 0.72 -3.25 -9.66
N GLY A 101 -0.40 -3.93 -9.93
CA GLY A 101 -0.39 -5.34 -10.33
C GLY A 101 0.17 -6.27 -9.26
N LYS A 102 0.19 -5.83 -7.99
CA LYS A 102 0.62 -6.66 -6.86
C LYS A 102 -0.53 -7.58 -6.50
N GLU A 103 -0.43 -8.86 -6.88
CA GLU A 103 -1.23 -9.88 -6.24
C GLU A 103 -0.87 -9.91 -4.75
N GLN A 104 -1.82 -9.53 -3.91
CA GLN A 104 -1.73 -9.83 -2.49
C GLN A 104 -1.84 -11.35 -2.35
N LYS A 105 -0.71 -12.03 -2.20
CA LYS A 105 -0.73 -13.31 -1.50
C LYS A 105 -1.31 -13.00 -0.12
N ALA A 106 -2.50 -13.53 0.17
CA ALA A 106 -3.03 -13.47 1.52
C ALA A 106 -1.97 -14.08 2.44
N ARG A 107 -1.37 -13.25 3.29
CA ARG A 107 -0.44 -13.73 4.32
C ARG A 107 -1.24 -13.84 5.60
N PHE A 108 -1.47 -15.06 6.03
CA PHE A 108 -2.14 -15.31 7.30
C PHE A 108 -1.21 -14.90 8.43
N MET A 109 -1.80 -14.36 9.50
CA MET A 109 -1.05 -13.86 10.66
C MET A 109 -0.13 -14.94 11.23
N LEU A 110 -0.58 -16.19 11.25
CA LEU A 110 0.20 -17.32 11.76
C LEU A 110 1.39 -17.67 10.86
N GLU A 111 1.28 -17.57 9.53
CA GLU A 111 2.42 -17.78 8.64
C GLU A 111 3.48 -16.70 8.79
N ILE A 112 3.07 -15.45 8.94
CA ILE A 112 4.01 -14.36 9.23
C ILE A 112 4.77 -14.66 10.53
N PHE A 113 4.05 -15.17 11.54
CA PHE A 113 4.62 -15.47 12.84
C PHE A 113 5.57 -16.69 12.78
N LYS A 114 5.16 -17.78 12.12
CA LYS A 114 5.99 -18.97 11.85
C LYS A 114 7.26 -18.60 11.09
N GLU A 115 7.14 -17.78 10.05
CA GLU A 115 8.29 -17.32 9.25
C GLU A 115 9.27 -16.51 10.12
N ARG A 116 8.76 -15.64 10.99
CA ARG A 116 9.61 -14.91 11.92
C ARG A 116 10.33 -15.84 12.89
N ASN A 117 9.65 -16.86 13.42
CA ASN A 117 10.28 -17.86 14.28
C ASN A 117 11.38 -18.62 13.53
N ARG A 118 11.18 -19.00 12.26
CA ARG A 118 12.23 -19.63 11.43
C ARG A 118 13.46 -18.74 11.30
N GLN A 119 13.27 -17.45 11.03
CA GLN A 119 14.38 -16.48 10.93
C GLN A 119 15.13 -16.33 12.25
N VAL A 120 14.42 -16.26 13.38
CA VAL A 120 15.03 -16.19 14.72
C VAL A 120 15.82 -17.47 15.01
N ASN A 121 15.27 -18.65 14.68
CA ASN A 121 15.96 -19.93 14.82
C ASN A 121 17.24 -20.01 13.97
N ALA A 122 17.20 -19.54 12.73
CA ALA A 122 18.35 -19.53 11.83
C ALA A 122 19.51 -18.63 12.32
N LEU A 123 19.21 -17.67 13.19
CA LEU A 123 20.17 -16.71 13.74
C LEU A 123 20.61 -17.06 15.19
N ILE A 124 20.26 -18.25 15.68
CA ILE A 124 20.73 -18.75 16.98
C ILE A 124 22.25 -18.92 16.94
N GLY A 125 22.94 -18.39 17.95
CA GLY A 125 24.40 -18.44 18.05
C GLY A 125 25.13 -17.28 17.36
N ASN A 126 24.41 -16.44 16.63
CA ASN A 126 24.92 -15.16 16.14
C ASN A 126 24.22 -14.00 16.87
N GLU A 127 22.96 -13.73 16.53
CA GLU A 127 22.21 -12.59 17.05
C GLU A 127 21.20 -12.96 18.15
N PHE A 128 20.78 -14.23 18.19
CA PHE A 128 19.77 -14.71 19.14
C PHE A 128 20.27 -15.86 20.00
N SER A 129 19.77 -15.90 21.23
CA SER A 129 19.93 -17.04 22.12
C SER A 129 18.85 -18.10 21.86
N ALA A 130 19.14 -19.36 22.17
CA ALA A 130 18.14 -20.43 22.10
C ALA A 130 16.91 -20.11 22.99
N GLY A 131 17.12 -19.51 24.16
CA GLY A 131 16.03 -19.09 25.05
C GLY A 131 15.11 -18.04 24.41
N THR A 132 15.66 -17.16 23.57
CA THR A 132 14.85 -16.19 22.80
C THR A 132 13.98 -16.92 21.78
N ALA A 133 14.53 -17.85 21.02
CA ALA A 133 13.77 -18.63 20.05
C ALA A 133 12.63 -19.44 20.71
N THR A 134 12.88 -20.05 21.86
CA THR A 134 11.85 -20.75 22.64
C THR A 134 10.68 -19.84 23.03
N ARG A 135 10.95 -18.57 23.38
CA ARG A 135 9.89 -17.60 23.69
C ARG A 135 9.04 -17.28 22.46
N TYR A 136 9.67 -17.11 21.29
CA TYR A 136 8.96 -16.91 20.03
C TYR A 136 8.05 -18.09 19.69
N GLU A 137 8.52 -19.32 19.89
CA GLU A 137 7.72 -20.54 19.71
C GLU A 137 6.53 -20.60 20.69
N THR A 138 6.79 -20.23 21.95
CA THR A 138 5.76 -20.19 22.99
C THR A 138 4.67 -19.15 22.67
N SER A 139 5.05 -17.97 22.18
CA SER A 139 4.11 -16.92 21.76
C SER A 139 3.26 -17.34 20.56
N LEU A 140 3.83 -18.05 19.59
CA LEU A 140 3.08 -18.62 18.48
C LEU A 140 2.01 -19.60 19.00
N LYS A 141 2.40 -20.53 19.88
CA LYS A 141 1.48 -21.51 20.48
C LYS A 141 0.34 -20.86 21.27
N HIS A 142 0.65 -19.84 22.08
CA HIS A 142 -0.39 -19.10 22.80
C HIS A 142 -1.35 -18.37 21.86
N THR A 143 -0.84 -17.82 20.76
CA THR A 143 -1.67 -17.14 19.75
C THR A 143 -2.60 -18.13 19.05
N GLN A 144 -2.10 -19.30 18.66
CA GLN A 144 -2.91 -20.37 18.08
C GLN A 144 -4.00 -20.84 19.05
N ASN A 145 -3.63 -21.12 20.31
CA ASN A 145 -4.57 -21.54 21.34
C ASN A 145 -5.66 -20.49 21.60
N PHE A 146 -5.28 -19.20 21.64
CA PHE A 146 -6.26 -18.13 21.78
C PHE A 146 -7.26 -18.12 20.63
N ILE A 147 -6.80 -18.27 19.39
CA ILE A 147 -7.68 -18.30 18.21
C ILE A 147 -8.63 -19.51 18.28
N MET A 148 -8.13 -20.70 18.62
CA MET A 148 -8.95 -21.89 18.80
C MET A 148 -10.01 -21.69 19.88
N CYS A 149 -9.62 -21.23 21.06
CA CYS A 149 -10.53 -21.02 22.18
C CYS A 149 -11.58 -19.94 21.88
N LYS A 150 -11.17 -18.82 21.27
CA LYS A 150 -12.05 -17.67 21.06
C LYS A 150 -13.02 -17.88 19.90
N TYR A 151 -12.57 -18.51 18.82
CA TYR A 151 -13.32 -18.64 17.58
C TYR A 151 -13.81 -20.06 17.29
N ARG A 152 -13.53 -21.03 18.17
CA ARG A 152 -13.93 -22.46 18.04
C ARG A 152 -13.49 -23.07 16.71
N VAL A 153 -12.30 -22.69 16.27
CA VAL A 153 -11.70 -23.18 15.03
C VAL A 153 -10.98 -24.50 15.32
N ALA A 154 -11.18 -25.51 14.48
CA ALA A 154 -10.50 -26.80 14.59
C ALA A 154 -9.01 -26.67 14.25
N ASP A 155 -8.17 -27.49 14.91
CA ASP A 155 -6.70 -27.45 14.78
C ASP A 155 -6.23 -27.56 13.32
N ASP A 156 -6.90 -28.40 12.52
CA ASP A 156 -6.58 -28.62 11.11
C ASP A 156 -6.68 -27.35 10.25
N TRP A 157 -7.57 -26.41 10.61
CA TRP A 157 -7.75 -25.16 9.87
C TRP A 157 -6.56 -24.20 10.04
N LEU A 158 -5.84 -24.27 11.16
CA LEU A 158 -4.68 -23.42 11.44
C LEU A 158 -3.42 -23.85 10.69
N ASN A 159 -3.44 -25.05 10.08
CA ASN A 159 -2.37 -25.56 9.22
C ASN A 159 -2.48 -25.05 7.78
N PHE A 160 -3.66 -24.57 7.36
CA PHE A 160 -3.88 -23.91 6.07
C PHE A 160 -3.79 -22.38 6.15
N CYS A 161 -3.72 -21.84 7.38
CA CYS A 161 -3.35 -20.46 7.65
C CYS A 161 -1.84 -20.34 7.60
#